data_AF-A0A0S3RU91-F1
#
_entry.id   AF-A0A0S3RU91-F1
#
_cell.length_a   1.000
_cell.length_b   1.000
_cell.length_c   1.000
_cell.angle_alpha   90.00
_cell.angle_beta   90.00
_cell.angle_gamma   90.00
#
_symmetry.space_group_name_H-M   'P 1'
#
loop_
_entity.id
_entity.type
_entity.pdbx_description
1 polymer ?
#
loop_
_entity_poly.entity_id
_entity_poly.type
_entity_poly.pdbx_seq_one_letter_code
_entity_poly.pdbx_strand_id
1 'polypeptide(L)'
;MVFLFPTLVSMKLLSLWLLLLVMAPSLHATLSSSLSVQHTEANTLLKWKASLGNSSQTFLSSWDGNSSCNWLGIICDHSGSVSSINLTNMGLSGTLQPLNFSSFPNILTLD
;
A
#
# COMPACT_ATOMS: atom_id res chain seq x y z
N MET A 1 47.66 -43.77 -2.19
CA MET A 1 46.32 -43.72 -1.57
C MET A 1 45.59 -42.55 -2.20
N VAL A 2 44.53 -42.91 -2.89
CA VAL A 2 43.78 -42.12 -3.87
C VAL A 2 43.21 -40.82 -3.30
N PHE A 3 43.25 -39.81 -4.17
CA PHE A 3 42.55 -38.53 -4.17
C PHE A 3 41.16 -38.58 -3.52
N LEU A 4 41.05 -38.14 -2.25
CA LEU A 4 39.75 -37.91 -1.59
C LEU A 4 39.58 -36.47 -1.05
N PHE A 5 40.58 -35.60 -1.23
CA PHE A 5 40.54 -34.24 -0.69
C PHE A 5 39.83 -33.16 -1.54
N PRO A 6 39.68 -33.25 -2.88
CA PRO A 6 39.01 -32.16 -3.61
C PRO A 6 37.48 -32.24 -3.55
N THR A 7 36.89 -33.42 -3.29
CA THR A 7 35.42 -33.60 -3.25
C THR A 7 34.81 -33.17 -1.91
N LEU A 8 35.51 -33.35 -0.80
CA LEU A 8 35.03 -32.98 0.54
C LEU A 8 34.92 -31.45 0.75
N VAL A 9 35.82 -30.67 0.14
CA VAL A 9 35.76 -29.19 0.17
C VAL A 9 34.60 -28.68 -0.68
N SER A 10 34.39 -29.30 -1.85
CA SER A 10 33.29 -28.97 -2.76
C SER A 10 31.91 -29.30 -2.15
N MET A 11 31.76 -30.46 -1.49
CA MET A 11 30.50 -30.83 -0.83
C MET A 11 30.17 -29.94 0.39
N LYS A 12 31.18 -29.52 1.16
CA LYS A 12 30.99 -28.55 2.26
C LYS A 12 30.59 -27.17 1.75
N LEU A 13 31.19 -26.69 0.66
CA LEU A 13 30.82 -25.42 0.04
C LEU A 13 29.41 -25.46 -0.55
N LEU A 14 29.03 -26.57 -1.21
CA LEU A 14 27.70 -26.75 -1.75
C LEU A 14 26.64 -26.84 -0.63
N SER A 15 26.96 -27.55 0.46
CA SER A 15 26.14 -27.63 1.67
C SER A 15 25.97 -26.27 2.36
N LEU A 16 27.06 -25.50 2.56
CA LEU A 16 26.99 -24.15 3.11
C LEU A 16 26.22 -23.20 2.20
N TRP A 17 26.35 -23.35 0.87
CA TRP A 17 25.62 -22.54 -0.11
C TRP A 17 24.13 -22.85 -0.14
N LEU A 18 23.74 -24.13 -0.01
CA LEU A 18 22.35 -24.56 0.18
C LEU A 18 21.77 -24.11 1.52
N LEU A 19 22.54 -24.13 2.61
CA LEU A 19 22.13 -23.57 3.91
C LEU A 19 21.95 -22.04 3.84
N LEU A 20 22.82 -21.32 3.11
CA LEU A 20 22.66 -19.87 2.88
C LEU A 20 21.39 -19.55 2.08
N LEU A 21 21.03 -20.41 1.12
CA LEU A 21 19.85 -20.25 0.27
C LEU A 21 18.54 -20.51 1.04
N VAL A 22 18.57 -21.37 2.06
CA VAL A 22 17.45 -21.64 2.97
C VAL A 22 17.31 -20.56 4.05
N MET A 23 18.39 -19.87 4.40
CA MET A 23 18.42 -18.81 5.42
C MET A 23 18.22 -17.39 4.88
N ALA A 24 17.99 -17.19 3.58
CA ALA A 24 17.61 -15.88 3.05
C ALA A 24 16.17 -15.54 3.50
N PRO A 25 15.98 -14.73 4.56
CA PRO A 25 14.65 -14.33 4.95
C PRO A 25 14.20 -13.32 3.90
N SER A 26 12.98 -13.51 3.42
CA SER A 26 12.27 -12.69 2.44
C SER A 26 12.42 -11.19 2.66
N LEU A 27 13.32 -10.54 1.91
CA LEU A 27 13.54 -9.09 1.96
C LEU A 27 12.52 -8.26 1.14
N HIS A 28 11.41 -8.83 0.69
CA HIS A 28 10.47 -8.14 -0.22
C HIS A 28 9.14 -7.69 0.41
N ALA A 29 8.92 -7.86 1.72
CA ALA A 29 7.58 -7.67 2.31
C ALA A 29 7.20 -6.20 2.65
N THR A 30 8.15 -5.26 2.67
CA THR A 30 7.88 -3.87 3.10
C THR A 30 7.27 -3.01 1.99
N LEU A 31 7.65 -3.22 0.73
CA LEU A 31 7.03 -2.49 -0.39
C LEU A 31 5.64 -3.02 -0.73
N SER A 32 5.44 -4.33 -0.67
CA SER A 32 4.15 -4.95 -1.00
C SER A 32 3.06 -4.54 -0.02
N SER A 33 3.41 -4.38 1.26
CA SER A 33 2.46 -3.95 2.29
C SER A 33 2.01 -2.50 2.09
N SER A 34 2.93 -1.55 1.87
CA SER A 34 2.54 -0.13 1.64
C SER A 34 1.73 0.07 0.35
N LEU A 35 2.07 -0.64 -0.73
CA LEU A 35 1.27 -0.61 -1.97
C LEU A 35 -0.14 -1.20 -1.77
N SER A 36 -0.26 -2.27 -0.98
CA SER A 36 -1.56 -2.87 -0.68
C SER A 36 -2.46 -1.96 0.17
N VAL A 37 -1.87 -1.21 1.11
CA VAL A 37 -2.57 -0.20 1.92
C VAL A 37 -3.04 0.94 1.04
N GLN A 38 -2.16 1.53 0.22
CA GLN A 38 -2.53 2.59 -0.72
C GLN A 38 -3.68 2.18 -1.64
N HIS A 39 -3.62 0.97 -2.18
CA HIS A 39 -4.67 0.44 -3.04
C HIS A 39 -6.01 0.29 -2.28
N THR A 40 -5.95 -0.16 -1.02
CA THR A 40 -7.12 -0.33 -0.18
C THR A 40 -7.76 1.01 0.17
N GLU A 41 -6.96 2.00 0.55
CA GLU A 41 -7.40 3.36 0.85
C GLU A 41 -8.04 4.02 -0.38
N ALA A 42 -7.36 3.97 -1.54
CA ALA A 42 -7.87 4.50 -2.80
C ALA A 42 -9.21 3.85 -3.17
N ASN A 43 -9.30 2.52 -3.12
CA ASN A 43 -10.54 1.79 -3.40
C ASN A 43 -11.67 2.17 -2.43
N THR A 44 -11.37 2.33 -1.14
CA THR A 44 -12.37 2.75 -0.13
C THR A 44 -12.89 4.16 -0.42
N LEU A 45 -12.02 5.10 -0.78
CA LEU A 45 -12.40 6.46 -1.16
C LEU A 45 -13.22 6.48 -2.46
N LEU A 46 -12.89 5.66 -3.46
CA LEU A 46 -13.65 5.57 -4.71
C LEU A 46 -15.04 4.98 -4.50
N LYS A 47 -15.18 3.98 -3.63
CA LYS A 47 -16.50 3.44 -3.23
C LYS A 47 -17.35 4.51 -2.55
N TRP A 48 -16.76 5.29 -1.66
CA TRP A 48 -17.45 6.40 -1.04
C TRP A 48 -17.83 7.47 -2.07
N LYS A 49 -16.92 7.89 -2.96
CA LYS A 49 -17.21 8.80 -4.08
C LYS A 49 -18.41 8.30 -4.91
N ALA A 50 -18.46 7.02 -5.26
CA ALA A 50 -19.56 6.44 -6.03
C ALA A 50 -20.91 6.46 -5.30
N SER A 51 -20.92 6.56 -3.97
CA SER A 51 -22.15 6.71 -3.17
C SER A 51 -22.70 8.14 -3.15
N LEU A 52 -21.90 9.14 -3.55
CA LEU A 52 -22.31 10.54 -3.61
C LEU A 52 -23.13 10.83 -4.88
N GLY A 53 -23.87 11.95 -4.87
CA GLY A 53 -24.58 12.41 -6.06
C GLY A 53 -23.64 12.77 -7.23
N ASN A 54 -24.13 12.65 -8.47
CA ASN A 54 -23.33 12.89 -9.69
C ASN A 54 -22.60 14.24 -9.71
N SER A 55 -23.24 15.31 -9.25
CA SER A 55 -22.61 16.63 -9.15
C SER A 55 -21.41 16.62 -8.20
N SER A 56 -21.52 15.92 -7.07
CA SER A 56 -20.44 15.76 -6.09
C SER A 56 -19.28 14.92 -6.62
N GLN A 57 -19.58 13.89 -7.40
CA GLN A 57 -18.54 13.09 -8.07
C GLN A 57 -17.71 13.91 -9.05
N THR A 58 -18.29 14.95 -9.66
CA THR A 58 -17.60 15.87 -10.58
C THR A 58 -16.56 16.72 -9.84
N PHE A 59 -16.87 17.20 -8.62
CA PHE A 59 -15.91 17.91 -7.78
C PHE A 59 -14.74 17.02 -7.34
N LEU A 60 -14.95 15.71 -7.25
CA LEU A 60 -13.92 14.70 -6.97
C LEU A 60 -13.32 14.09 -8.24
N SER A 61 -13.30 14.81 -9.37
CA SER A 61 -12.80 14.29 -10.65
C SER A 61 -11.33 13.84 -10.62
N SER A 62 -10.49 14.44 -9.78
CA SER A 62 -9.10 14.01 -9.59
C SER A 62 -8.96 12.66 -8.88
N TRP A 63 -10.01 12.18 -8.22
CA TRP A 63 -10.01 10.90 -7.51
C TRP A 63 -10.21 9.77 -8.50
N ASP A 64 -9.11 9.25 -9.02
CA ASP A 64 -9.06 8.16 -10.00
C ASP A 64 -7.79 7.30 -9.87
N GLY A 65 -7.88 6.01 -10.21
CA GLY A 65 -6.76 5.07 -10.18
C GLY A 65 -6.52 4.41 -8.82
N ASN A 66 -5.32 3.83 -8.65
CA ASN A 66 -4.99 2.94 -7.53
C ASN A 66 -4.19 3.60 -6.40
N SER A 67 -3.81 4.88 -6.51
CA SER A 67 -3.07 5.62 -5.48
C SER A 67 -3.72 6.99 -5.28
N SER A 68 -4.04 7.30 -4.02
CA SER A 68 -4.80 8.49 -3.65
C SER A 68 -3.95 9.73 -3.38
N CYS A 69 -2.62 9.60 -3.23
CA CYS A 69 -1.74 10.70 -2.79
C CYS A 69 -1.61 11.87 -3.79
N ASN A 70 -2.05 11.66 -5.04
CA ASN A 70 -2.06 12.70 -6.07
C ASN A 70 -3.45 13.34 -6.24
N TRP A 71 -4.44 12.92 -5.47
CA TRP A 71 -5.80 13.42 -5.57
C TRP A 71 -5.95 14.76 -4.85
N LEU A 72 -6.82 15.61 -5.39
CA LEU A 72 -7.13 16.89 -4.76
C LEU A 72 -7.72 16.65 -3.36
N GLY A 73 -7.15 17.33 -2.36
CA GLY A 73 -7.59 17.24 -0.98
C GLY A 73 -7.06 16.02 -0.21
N ILE A 74 -6.23 15.16 -0.82
CA ILE A 74 -5.60 14.03 -0.12
C ILE A 74 -4.14 14.37 0.19
N ILE A 75 -3.71 14.11 1.42
CA ILE A 75 -2.31 14.15 1.83
C ILE A 75 -1.94 12.77 2.37
N CYS A 76 -0.79 12.27 1.96
CA CYS A 76 -0.22 11.03 2.46
C CYS A 76 0.99 11.29 3.36
N ASP A 77 1.23 10.36 4.29
CA ASP A 77 2.45 10.34 5.08
C ASP A 77 3.66 9.81 4.28
N HIS A 78 4.81 9.68 4.95
CA HIS A 78 6.04 9.16 4.35
C HIS A 78 5.97 7.69 3.89
N SER A 79 4.99 6.92 4.37
CA SER A 79 4.73 5.55 3.93
C SER A 79 3.83 5.47 2.70
N GLY A 80 3.28 6.62 2.27
CA GLY A 80 2.31 6.72 1.19
C GLY A 80 0.88 6.41 1.63
N SER A 81 0.61 6.26 2.93
CA SER A 81 -0.75 6.04 3.45
C SER A 81 -1.44 7.37 3.68
N VAL A 82 -2.76 7.42 3.45
CA VAL A 82 -3.56 8.64 3.63
C VAL A 82 -3.51 9.13 5.08
N SER A 83 -2.98 10.33 5.28
CA SER A 83 -2.85 10.97 6.59
C SER A 83 -3.83 12.12 6.78
N SER A 84 -4.27 12.78 5.71
CA SER A 84 -5.30 13.82 5.77
C SER A 84 -6.22 13.80 4.56
N ILE A 85 -7.50 14.05 4.81
CA ILE A 85 -8.52 14.24 3.77
C ILE A 85 -9.18 15.60 4.03
N ASN A 86 -9.08 16.50 3.07
CA ASN A 86 -9.69 17.82 3.11
C ASN A 86 -10.75 17.91 2.00
N LEU A 87 -12.01 17.99 2.42
CA LEU A 87 -13.21 18.13 1.61
C LEU A 87 -13.87 19.51 1.79
N THR A 88 -13.20 20.39 2.54
CA THR A 88 -13.69 21.72 2.89
C THR A 88 -14.01 22.51 1.61
N ASN A 89 -15.18 23.15 1.58
CA ASN A 89 -15.66 23.95 0.45
C ASN A 89 -15.81 23.21 -0.90
N MET A 90 -15.79 21.87 -0.94
CA MET A 90 -15.99 21.10 -2.19
C MET A 90 -17.45 20.96 -2.63
N GLY A 91 -18.42 21.45 -1.84
CA GLY A 91 -19.84 21.43 -2.21
C GLY A 91 -20.41 20.02 -2.40
N LEU A 92 -19.89 19.03 -1.66
CA LEU A 92 -20.34 17.65 -1.73
C LEU A 92 -21.72 17.49 -1.08
N SER A 93 -22.54 16.61 -1.65
CA SER A 93 -23.86 16.24 -1.16
C SER A 93 -23.93 14.73 -0.97
N GLY A 94 -24.21 14.30 0.26
CA GLY A 94 -24.21 12.90 0.67
C GLY A 94 -23.84 12.74 2.13
N THR A 95 -23.52 11.52 2.55
CA THR A 95 -23.07 11.22 3.92
C THR A 95 -21.74 10.48 3.91
N LEU A 96 -21.06 10.47 5.06
CA LEU A 96 -19.84 9.70 5.28
C LEU A 96 -20.12 8.23 5.67
N GLN A 97 -21.38 7.83 5.85
CA GLN A 97 -21.72 6.47 6.30
C GLN A 97 -21.13 5.36 5.40
N PRO A 98 -21.04 5.51 4.07
CA PRO A 98 -20.42 4.49 3.21
C PRO A 98 -18.88 4.46 3.26
N LEU A 99 -18.24 5.44 3.93
CA LEU A 99 -16.79 5.52 4.06
C LEU A 99 -16.32 4.63 5.23
N ASN A 100 -15.51 3.60 4.92
CA ASN A 100 -14.96 2.72 5.94
C ASN A 100 -13.69 3.32 6.55
N PHE A 101 -13.81 3.96 7.71
CA PHE A 101 -12.68 4.57 8.42
C PHE A 101 -11.59 3.56 8.82
N SER A 102 -11.93 2.29 9.01
CA SER A 102 -10.95 1.25 9.35
C SER A 102 -9.95 0.97 8.21
N SER A 103 -10.21 1.45 6.99
CA SER A 103 -9.29 1.32 5.86
C SER A 103 -8.15 2.33 5.87
N PHE A 104 -8.15 3.32 6.77
CA PHE A 104 -7.16 4.39 6.82
C PHE A 104 -6.35 4.30 8.12
N PRO A 105 -5.31 3.43 8.18
CA PRO A 105 -4.57 3.18 9.41
C PRO A 105 -3.81 4.40 9.93
N ASN A 106 -3.46 5.35 9.06
CA ASN A 106 -2.62 6.50 9.40
C ASN A 106 -3.36 7.85 9.31
N ILE A 107 -4.69 7.85 9.20
CA ILE A 107 -5.45 9.10 9.09
C ILE A 107 -5.40 9.89 10.39
N LEU A 108 -5.10 11.18 10.26
CA LEU A 108 -5.00 12.13 11.37
C LEU A 108 -6.11 13.18 11.29
N THR A 109 -6.44 13.65 10.08
CA THR A 109 -7.45 14.68 9.89
C THR A 109 -8.41 14.34 8.76
N LEU A 110 -9.68 14.70 8.98
CA LEU A 110 -10.77 14.67 8.01
C LEU A 110 -11.58 15.94 8.20
N ASP A 111 -11.46 16.86 7.24
CA ASP A 111 -12.05 18.20 7.29
C ASP A 111 -13.12 18.41 6.20
#